data_AF-A0A661N4L1-F1
#
_entry.id   AF-A0A661N4L1-F1
#
_cell.length_a   1.000
_cell.length_b   1.000
_cell.length_c   1.000
_cell.angle_alpha   90.00
_cell.angle_beta   90.00
_cell.angle_gamma   90.00
#
_symmetry.space_group_name_H-M   'P 1'
#
loop_
_entity.id
_entity.type
_entity.pdbx_description
1 polymer ?
#
loop_
_entity_poly.entity_id
_entity_poly.type
_entity_poly.pdbx_seq_one_letter_code
_entity_poly.pdbx_strand_id
1 'polypeptide(L)'
;MSVECDHCNGDVPLNGPTERAACDKCMKDTPLTQVPVELELAAEGMQRFGSSYKSQIHSGPEPQCASCDAKIPIDAYLSHVGATTTIPCPRCNAACPTYPAPAWLKAKLPAALQIFGGDAKTVNDQPGIALELPTAKPEPVIMACPKCGGSLDINAECERTTPCSFCKSSIFLPDGLWKRLHPVRTMVCWTITFSGELVSTETLAKRAKTEAESQERQQRRDREYAEAEALEEKETKSRVGALLVGALLFFVVFGVFLWTMNLSPFDGDLEERDDVRGL
;
A
#
# COMPACT_ATOMS: atom_id res chain seq x y z
N MET A 1 -12.05 12.19 -6.62
CA MET A 1 -12.41 11.50 -5.34
C MET A 1 -13.46 12.34 -4.63
N SER A 2 -14.45 11.74 -3.97
CA SER A 2 -15.40 12.46 -3.10
C SER A 2 -15.61 11.73 -1.78
N VAL A 3 -16.11 12.47 -0.79
CA VAL A 3 -16.44 11.99 0.56
C VAL A 3 -17.83 12.47 0.95
N GLU A 4 -18.55 11.72 1.78
CA GLU A 4 -19.83 12.17 2.33
C GLU A 4 -19.62 13.14 3.51
N CYS A 5 -20.36 14.24 3.54
CA CYS A 5 -20.27 15.22 4.62
C CYS A 5 -20.95 14.73 5.90
N ASP A 6 -20.21 14.69 7.01
CA ASP A 6 -20.71 14.30 8.35
C ASP A 6 -21.91 15.12 8.87
N HIS A 7 -22.16 16.30 8.32
CA HIS A 7 -23.22 17.20 8.80
C HIS A 7 -24.52 17.12 8.03
N CYS A 8 -24.45 16.84 6.73
CA CYS A 8 -25.64 16.88 5.85
C CYS A 8 -25.71 15.70 4.87
N ASN A 9 -24.81 14.72 4.96
CA ASN A 9 -24.71 13.55 4.10
C ASN A 9 -24.60 13.89 2.59
N GLY A 10 -24.11 15.09 2.27
CA GLY A 10 -23.88 15.50 0.89
C GLY A 10 -22.52 15.02 0.39
N ASP A 11 -22.41 14.60 -0.86
CA ASP A 11 -21.11 14.36 -1.49
C ASP A 11 -20.30 15.67 -1.55
N VAL A 12 -19.04 15.61 -1.10
CA VAL A 12 -18.07 16.70 -1.12
C VAL A 12 -16.92 16.31 -2.05
N PRO A 13 -16.69 17.04 -3.16
CA PRO A 13 -15.61 16.74 -4.07
C PRO A 13 -14.25 17.08 -3.43
N LEU A 14 -13.30 16.14 -3.52
CA LEU A 14 -11.92 16.33 -3.10
C LEU A 14 -11.07 16.64 -4.33
N ASN A 15 -10.71 17.91 -4.49
CA ASN A 15 -9.92 18.43 -5.60
C ASN A 15 -8.41 18.48 -5.28
N GLY A 16 -7.95 17.59 -4.40
CA GLY A 16 -6.55 17.47 -3.99
C GLY A 16 -6.46 16.72 -2.66
N PRO A 17 -5.24 16.36 -2.22
CA PRO A 17 -5.06 15.78 -0.91
C PRO A 17 -5.24 16.88 0.15
N THR A 18 -6.20 16.69 1.06
CA THR A 18 -6.45 17.58 2.18
C THR A 18 -6.89 16.78 3.41
N GLU A 19 -6.70 17.36 4.60
CA GLU A 19 -7.13 16.77 5.87
C GLU A 19 -8.56 17.19 6.25
N ARG A 20 -9.11 18.21 5.60
CA ARG A 20 -10.46 18.74 5.84
C ARG A 20 -11.10 19.18 4.53
N ALA A 21 -12.38 18.88 4.35
CA ALA A 21 -13.14 19.39 3.21
C ALA A 21 -14.33 20.23 3.68
N ALA A 22 -14.47 21.43 3.11
CA ALA A 22 -15.64 22.27 3.30
C ALA A 22 -16.79 21.79 2.39
N CYS A 23 -17.96 21.55 2.98
CA CYS A 23 -19.13 21.13 2.22
C CYS A 23 -19.86 22.34 1.60
N ASP A 24 -19.99 22.41 0.27
CA ASP A 24 -20.69 23.51 -0.41
C ASP A 24 -22.20 23.57 -0.10
N LYS A 25 -22.78 22.50 0.47
CA LYS A 25 -24.21 22.46 0.84
C LYS A 25 -24.48 23.06 2.21
N CYS A 26 -23.68 22.70 3.22
CA CYS A 26 -23.92 23.12 4.60
C CYS A 26 -22.85 24.07 5.16
N MET A 27 -21.80 24.36 4.38
CA MET A 27 -20.67 25.24 4.72
C MET A 27 -19.87 24.82 5.96
N LYS A 28 -20.06 23.58 6.43
CA LYS A 28 -19.28 23.02 7.53
C LYS A 28 -18.14 22.18 7.01
N ASP A 29 -17.06 22.17 7.78
CA ASP A 29 -15.92 21.31 7.51
C ASP A 29 -16.17 19.88 7.98
N THR A 30 -15.76 18.93 7.15
CA THR A 30 -15.71 17.50 7.45
C THR A 30 -14.24 17.08 7.56
N PRO A 31 -13.80 16.54 8.72
CA PRO A 31 -12.45 16.03 8.87
C PRO A 31 -12.25 14.74 8.06
N LEU A 32 -11.12 14.65 7.35
CA LEU A 32 -10.82 13.56 6.43
C LEU A 32 -9.77 12.60 6.99
N THR A 33 -10.10 11.98 8.13
CA THR A 33 -9.14 11.14 8.88
C THR A 33 -8.67 9.90 8.12
N GLN A 34 -9.43 9.44 7.11
CA GLN A 34 -9.13 8.23 6.33
C GLN A 34 -8.45 8.51 4.99
N VAL A 35 -8.34 9.77 4.54
CA VAL A 35 -7.70 10.09 3.24
C VAL A 35 -6.29 9.53 3.13
N PRO A 36 -5.40 9.62 4.12
CA PRO A 36 -4.07 9.05 4.00
C PRO A 36 -4.10 7.54 3.72
N VAL A 37 -5.00 6.81 4.37
CA VAL A 37 -5.16 5.36 4.22
C VAL A 37 -5.73 5.01 2.85
N GLU A 38 -6.74 5.75 2.38
CA GLU A 38 -7.31 5.55 1.05
C GLU A 38 -6.30 5.89 -0.06
N LEU A 39 -5.43 6.88 0.14
CA LEU A 39 -4.36 7.21 -0.80
C LEU A 39 -3.25 6.16 -0.80
N GLU A 40 -2.91 5.57 0.35
CA GLU A 40 -1.97 4.44 0.45
C GLU A 40 -2.51 3.24 -0.34
N LEU A 41 -3.76 2.84 -0.08
CA LEU A 41 -4.41 1.75 -0.80
C LEU A 41 -4.49 2.03 -2.30
N ALA A 42 -4.84 3.26 -2.70
CA ALA A 42 -4.92 3.65 -4.10
C ALA A 42 -3.54 3.58 -4.79
N ALA A 43 -2.46 3.94 -4.09
CA ALA A 43 -1.10 3.80 -4.58
C ALA A 43 -0.74 2.32 -4.86
N GLU A 44 -1.24 1.40 -4.04
CA GLU A 44 -1.11 -0.05 -4.22
C GLU A 44 -2.09 -0.64 -5.25
N GLY A 45 -2.90 0.20 -5.91
CA GLY A 45 -3.93 -0.26 -6.85
C GLY A 45 -5.11 -0.95 -6.18
N MET A 46 -5.30 -0.76 -4.87
CA MET A 46 -6.39 -1.31 -4.07
C MET A 46 -7.46 -0.26 -3.76
N GLN A 47 -8.70 -0.72 -3.57
CA GLN A 47 -9.79 0.12 -3.06
C GLN A 47 -10.49 -0.62 -1.91
N ARG A 48 -10.81 0.11 -0.83
CA ARG A 48 -11.59 -0.45 0.29
C ARG A 48 -13.07 -0.54 -0.10
N PHE A 49 -13.63 -1.74 -0.02
CA PHE A 49 -15.08 -1.92 -0.15
C PHE A 49 -15.80 -1.31 1.06
N GLY A 50 -16.84 -0.51 0.78
CA GLY A 50 -17.65 0.12 1.83
C GLY A 50 -17.02 1.33 2.50
N SER A 51 -15.93 1.89 1.96
CA SER A 51 -15.46 3.21 2.41
C SER A 51 -16.44 4.29 1.96
N SER A 52 -16.56 5.38 2.73
CA SER A 52 -17.30 6.59 2.33
C SER A 52 -16.59 7.37 1.21
N TYR A 53 -15.42 6.89 0.77
CA TYR A 53 -14.59 7.50 -0.25
C TYR A 53 -14.88 6.86 -1.61
N LYS A 54 -15.38 7.67 -2.53
CA LYS A 54 -15.55 7.26 -3.92
C LYS A 54 -14.31 7.69 -4.70
N SER A 55 -13.42 6.74 -5.01
CA SER A 55 -12.26 6.92 -5.87
C SER A 55 -12.37 6.04 -7.11
N GLN A 56 -11.89 6.54 -8.24
CA GLN A 56 -11.63 5.74 -9.44
C GLN A 56 -10.12 5.70 -9.62
N ILE A 57 -9.55 4.49 -9.61
CA ILE A 57 -8.12 4.26 -9.83
C ILE A 57 -7.95 3.84 -11.28
N HIS A 58 -7.11 4.56 -12.03
CA HIS A 58 -6.80 4.22 -13.42
C HIS A 58 -5.40 3.59 -13.49
N SER A 59 -5.32 2.36 -14.00
CA SER A 59 -4.06 1.69 -14.32
C SER A 59 -3.45 2.30 -15.59
N GLY A 60 -2.62 3.34 -15.42
CA GLY A 60 -2.01 4.11 -16.51
C GLY A 60 -1.92 5.59 -16.15
N PRO A 61 -1.00 5.97 -15.25
CA PRO A 61 -1.11 7.09 -14.31
C PRO A 61 -0.80 8.46 -14.92
N GLU A 62 -1.00 8.66 -16.21
CA GLU A 62 -0.77 9.97 -16.83
C GLU A 62 -1.86 10.95 -16.35
N PRO A 63 -1.48 12.10 -15.75
CA PRO A 63 -2.43 13.11 -15.33
C PRO A 63 -3.24 13.58 -16.54
N GLN A 64 -4.51 13.82 -16.31
CA GLN A 64 -5.43 14.26 -17.36
C GLN A 64 -5.71 15.75 -17.22
N CYS A 65 -5.79 16.44 -18.35
CA CYS A 65 -6.19 17.83 -18.37
C CYS A 65 -7.65 17.99 -17.93
N ALA A 66 -7.89 18.78 -16.88
CA ALA A 66 -9.23 19.06 -16.38
C ALA A 66 -10.19 19.74 -17.39
N SER A 67 -9.67 20.30 -18.48
CA SER A 67 -10.48 20.98 -19.51
C SER A 67 -10.81 20.10 -20.72
N CYS A 68 -9.97 19.12 -21.08
CA CYS A 68 -10.15 18.34 -22.32
C CYS A 68 -9.84 16.85 -22.20
N ASP A 69 -9.58 16.36 -20.99
CA ASP A 69 -9.25 14.98 -20.61
C ASP A 69 -8.05 14.36 -21.34
N ALA A 70 -7.28 15.17 -22.10
CA ALA A 70 -6.06 14.72 -22.73
C ALA A 70 -5.01 14.37 -21.68
N LYS A 71 -4.32 13.25 -21.90
CA LYS A 71 -3.20 12.81 -21.07
C LYS A 71 -2.04 13.79 -21.17
N ILE A 72 -1.42 14.09 -20.03
CA ILE A 72 -0.28 14.98 -19.90
C ILE A 72 0.97 14.10 -19.71
N PRO A 73 1.97 14.19 -20.60
CA PRO A 73 3.16 13.33 -20.54
C PRO A 73 4.03 13.74 -19.35
N ILE A 74 4.02 12.96 -18.26
CA ILE A 74 4.72 13.29 -17.01
C ILE A 74 6.22 13.37 -17.20
N ASP A 75 6.79 12.50 -18.04
CA ASP A 75 8.24 12.35 -18.20
C ASP A 75 8.92 13.66 -18.61
N ALA A 76 8.23 14.49 -19.41
CA ALA A 76 8.71 15.80 -19.82
C ALA A 76 8.79 16.82 -18.66
N TYR A 77 8.12 16.55 -17.54
CA TYR A 77 7.97 17.46 -16.41
C TYR A 77 8.55 16.92 -15.09
N LEU A 78 9.05 15.67 -15.06
CA LEU A 78 9.73 15.10 -13.89
C LEU A 78 10.98 15.89 -13.46
N SER A 79 11.58 16.69 -14.34
CA SER A 79 12.67 17.60 -13.97
C SER A 79 12.26 18.71 -12.99
N HIS A 80 10.96 18.92 -12.77
CA HIS A 80 10.40 19.95 -11.90
C HIS A 80 9.81 19.40 -10.59
N VAL A 81 10.17 18.17 -10.21
CA VAL A 81 9.73 17.60 -8.92
C VAL A 81 10.11 18.53 -7.78
N GLY A 82 9.12 18.86 -6.93
CA GLY A 82 9.30 19.77 -5.80
C GLY A 82 8.91 21.23 -6.08
N ALA A 83 8.73 21.62 -7.34
CA ALA A 83 8.35 22.98 -7.69
C ALA A 83 6.82 23.15 -7.79
N THR A 84 6.32 24.31 -7.39
CA THR A 84 4.94 24.75 -7.70
C THR A 84 4.96 25.45 -9.05
N THR A 85 4.35 24.84 -10.06
CA THR A 85 4.38 25.32 -11.45
C THR A 85 3.08 24.97 -12.17
N THR A 86 2.85 25.52 -13.36
CA THR A 86 1.75 25.16 -14.24
C THR A 86 2.28 24.54 -15.52
N ILE A 87 1.69 23.40 -15.90
CA ILE A 87 2.04 22.64 -17.09
C ILE A 87 0.97 22.88 -18.16
N PRO A 88 1.32 23.37 -19.37
CA PRO A 88 0.33 23.52 -20.43
C PRO A 88 -0.10 22.15 -20.95
N CYS A 89 -1.41 21.94 -21.10
CA CYS A 89 -1.93 20.74 -21.75
C CYS A 89 -1.49 20.70 -23.23
N PRO A 90 -0.93 19.57 -23.72
CA PRO A 90 -0.45 19.48 -25.10
C PRO A 90 -1.57 19.59 -26.15
N ARG A 91 -2.83 19.39 -25.76
CA ARG A 91 -3.98 19.44 -26.68
C ARG A 91 -4.68 20.80 -26.70
N CYS A 92 -5.00 21.36 -25.53
CA CYS A 92 -5.80 22.59 -25.43
C CYS A 92 -5.06 23.79 -24.83
N ASN A 93 -3.79 23.62 -24.45
CA ASN A 93 -2.95 24.64 -23.80
C ASN A 93 -3.48 25.16 -22.44
N ALA A 94 -4.51 24.53 -21.87
CA ALA A 94 -4.98 24.88 -20.53
C ALA A 94 -3.89 24.60 -19.49
N ALA A 95 -3.78 25.50 -18.50
CA ALA A 95 -2.83 25.35 -17.41
C ALA A 95 -3.25 24.24 -16.45
N CYS A 96 -2.40 23.22 -16.29
CA CYS A 96 -2.54 22.18 -15.29
C CYS A 96 -1.62 22.50 -14.10
N PRO A 97 -2.15 22.85 -12.92
CA PRO A 97 -1.31 23.15 -11.77
C PRO A 97 -0.56 21.88 -11.32
N THR A 98 0.67 22.06 -10.84
CA THR A 98 1.44 21.02 -10.18
C THR A 98 2.17 21.61 -8.98
N TYR A 99 2.28 20.82 -7.92
CA TYR A 99 2.89 21.25 -6.66
C TYR A 99 3.42 20.05 -5.88
N PRO A 100 4.40 20.25 -4.98
CA PRO A 100 4.93 19.16 -4.16
C PRO A 100 3.85 18.56 -3.25
N ALA A 101 3.98 17.27 -2.95
CA ALA A 101 3.14 16.64 -1.93
C ALA A 101 3.28 17.38 -0.58
N PRO A 102 2.17 17.69 0.11
CA PRO A 102 2.19 18.46 1.35
C PRO A 102 2.90 17.68 2.47
N ALA A 103 3.42 18.41 3.46
CA ALA A 103 4.24 17.82 4.53
C ALA A 103 3.50 16.71 5.31
N TRP A 104 2.21 16.90 5.60
CA TRP A 104 1.39 15.89 6.29
C TRP A 104 1.25 14.61 5.45
N LEU A 105 1.11 14.75 4.12
CA LEU A 105 0.99 13.61 3.22
C LEU A 105 2.33 12.88 3.13
N LYS A 106 3.45 13.62 3.02
CA LYS A 106 4.81 13.03 3.04
C LYS A 106 5.13 12.32 4.35
N ALA A 107 4.61 12.80 5.49
CA ALA A 107 4.78 12.12 6.77
C ALA A 107 4.08 10.74 6.83
N LYS A 108 3.01 10.56 6.05
CA LYS A 108 2.27 9.29 5.93
C LYS A 108 2.74 8.43 4.76
N LEU A 109 3.04 9.08 3.64
CA LEU A 109 3.47 8.51 2.37
C LEU A 109 4.78 9.18 1.93
N PRO A 110 5.94 8.79 2.49
CA PRO A 110 7.23 9.41 2.16
C PRO A 110 7.59 9.34 0.68
N ALA A 111 7.04 8.35 -0.04
CA ALA A 111 7.22 8.21 -1.48
C ALA A 111 6.45 9.26 -2.29
N ALA A 112 5.45 9.96 -1.72
CA ALA A 112 4.68 10.96 -2.46
C ALA A 112 5.56 12.16 -2.84
N LEU A 113 5.72 12.41 -4.13
CA LEU A 113 6.60 13.45 -4.66
C LEU A 113 5.83 14.72 -5.02
N GLN A 114 4.97 14.59 -6.03
CA GLN A 114 4.38 15.71 -6.76
C GLN A 114 2.92 15.38 -7.08
N ILE A 115 2.07 16.39 -6.97
CA ILE A 115 0.65 16.33 -7.33
C ILE A 115 0.46 17.09 -8.65
N PHE A 116 -0.36 16.53 -9.53
CA PHE A 116 -0.73 17.10 -10.82
C PHE A 116 -2.23 17.33 -10.86
N GLY A 117 -2.65 18.48 -11.37
CA GLY A 117 -4.03 18.91 -11.35
C GLY A 117 -4.50 19.28 -9.94
N GLY A 118 -5.82 19.21 -9.75
CA GLY A 118 -6.45 19.65 -8.52
C GLY A 118 -6.29 21.13 -8.26
N ASP A 119 -6.52 21.54 -7.02
CA ASP A 119 -6.41 22.92 -6.58
C ASP A 119 -5.34 23.06 -5.49
N ALA A 120 -4.27 23.79 -5.81
CA ALA A 120 -3.15 24.03 -4.92
C ALA A 120 -3.55 24.83 -3.66
N LYS A 121 -4.64 25.62 -3.73
CA LYS A 121 -5.14 26.38 -2.56
C LYS A 121 -5.72 25.43 -1.51
N THR A 122 -6.48 24.43 -1.94
CA THR A 122 -7.05 23.38 -1.07
C THR A 122 -5.97 22.64 -0.24
N VAL A 123 -4.73 22.60 -0.73
CA VAL A 123 -3.64 21.82 -0.12
C VAL A 123 -2.79 22.63 0.87
N ASN A 124 -2.57 23.92 0.60
CA ASN A 124 -1.73 24.78 1.44
C ASN A 124 -2.50 25.46 2.57
N ASP A 125 -3.82 25.61 2.42
CA ASP A 125 -4.65 26.27 3.42
C ASP A 125 -5.13 25.25 4.47
N GLN A 126 -4.47 25.27 5.63
CA GLN A 126 -5.07 24.82 6.88
C GLN A 126 -6.39 25.58 7.14
N PRO A 127 -7.35 24.99 7.88
CA PRO A 127 -8.77 25.22 7.71
C PRO A 127 -9.19 26.68 7.89
N GLY A 128 -9.88 27.22 6.88
CA GLY A 128 -10.64 28.47 7.00
C GLY A 128 -10.56 29.42 5.82
N ILE A 129 -9.70 29.17 4.82
CA ILE A 129 -9.58 30.08 3.69
C ILE A 129 -10.55 29.64 2.58
N ALA A 130 -11.61 30.44 2.43
CA ALA A 130 -12.54 30.35 1.31
C ALA A 130 -11.74 30.39 0.01
N LEU A 131 -11.93 29.35 -0.79
CA LEU A 131 -11.20 29.18 -2.03
C LEU A 131 -11.56 30.29 -3.00
N GLU A 132 -10.68 31.27 -3.16
CA GLU A 132 -10.79 32.27 -4.22
C GLU A 132 -10.49 31.56 -5.55
N LEU A 133 -11.46 30.84 -6.10
CA LEU A 133 -11.53 30.66 -7.53
C LEU A 133 -11.51 32.08 -8.14
N PRO A 134 -10.84 32.34 -9.26
CA PRO A 134 -10.99 33.58 -10.03
C PRO A 134 -12.38 33.68 -10.68
N THR A 135 -13.41 33.18 -9.99
CA THR A 135 -14.79 33.56 -10.21
C THR A 135 -14.89 35.01 -9.73
N ALA A 136 -15.33 35.92 -10.59
CA ALA A 136 -15.65 37.28 -10.20
C ALA A 136 -16.39 37.24 -8.85
N LYS A 137 -15.91 38.01 -7.86
CA LYS A 137 -16.53 38.07 -6.53
C LYS A 137 -18.05 38.17 -6.74
N PRO A 138 -18.84 37.22 -6.23
CA PRO A 138 -20.27 37.20 -6.52
C PRO A 138 -20.86 38.55 -6.13
N GLU A 139 -21.48 39.22 -7.10
CA GLU A 139 -22.08 40.52 -6.87
C GLU A 139 -23.15 40.39 -5.78
N PRO A 140 -23.19 41.30 -4.78
CA PRO A 140 -24.19 41.26 -3.73
C PRO A 140 -25.58 41.33 -4.34
N VAL A 141 -26.48 40.45 -3.90
CA VAL A 141 -27.85 40.39 -4.40
C VAL A 141 -28.78 40.99 -3.36
N ILE A 142 -29.56 41.98 -3.79
CA ILE A 142 -30.61 42.59 -2.98
C ILE A 142 -31.93 41.89 -3.29
N MET A 143 -32.63 41.41 -2.27
CA MET A 143 -34.00 40.90 -2.41
C MET A 143 -34.92 41.41 -1.31
N ALA A 144 -36.22 41.47 -1.58
CA ALA A 144 -37.20 41.83 -0.56
C ALA A 144 -37.48 40.66 0.40
N CYS A 145 -37.55 40.95 1.70
CA CYS A 145 -37.95 40.00 2.72
C CYS A 145 -39.40 39.55 2.49
N PRO A 146 -39.68 38.23 2.37
CA PRO A 146 -41.02 37.74 2.08
C PRO A 146 -42.03 38.00 3.20
N LYS A 147 -41.57 38.34 4.41
CA LYS A 147 -42.43 38.62 5.57
C LYS A 147 -42.80 40.09 5.72
N CYS A 148 -41.86 41.01 5.52
CA CYS A 148 -42.06 42.44 5.82
C CYS A 148 -41.79 43.39 4.63
N GLY A 149 -41.31 42.86 3.50
CA GLY A 149 -40.92 43.67 2.33
C GLY A 149 -39.60 44.44 2.48
N GLY A 150 -38.96 44.43 3.66
CA GLY A 150 -37.67 45.10 3.89
C GLY A 150 -36.54 44.52 3.02
N SER A 151 -35.56 45.36 2.67
CA SER A 151 -34.40 44.96 1.85
C SER A 151 -33.52 43.93 2.58
N LEU A 152 -33.07 42.89 1.89
CA LEU A 152 -32.13 41.91 2.40
C LEU A 152 -30.89 41.93 1.51
N ASP A 153 -29.77 42.38 2.06
CA ASP A 153 -28.47 42.36 1.41
C ASP A 153 -27.86 40.97 1.61
N ILE A 154 -27.71 40.23 0.52
CA ILE A 154 -27.19 38.86 0.57
C ILE A 154 -25.83 38.82 -0.14
N ASN A 155 -24.82 38.34 0.58
CA ASN A 155 -23.46 38.18 0.09
C ASN A 155 -23.02 36.69 0.17
N ALA A 156 -21.79 36.38 -0.23
CA ALA A 156 -21.23 35.02 -0.17
C ALA A 156 -20.91 34.55 1.25
N GLU A 157 -20.93 35.42 2.25
CA GLU A 157 -20.72 35.05 3.66
C GLU A 157 -22.04 34.64 4.34
N CYS A 158 -23.18 35.00 3.74
CA CYS A 158 -24.49 34.65 4.27
C CYS A 158 -24.70 33.14 4.30
N GLU A 159 -25.23 32.66 5.43
CA GLU A 159 -25.71 31.29 5.57
C GLU A 159 -27.01 31.07 4.79
N ARG A 160 -27.35 29.79 4.57
CA ARG A 160 -28.54 29.38 3.82
C ARG A 160 -29.84 29.92 4.42
N THR A 161 -29.84 30.13 5.73
CA THR A 161 -30.91 30.77 6.47
C THR A 161 -30.35 32.04 7.10
N THR A 162 -30.73 33.20 6.58
CA THR A 162 -30.24 34.50 7.05
C THR A 162 -31.37 35.29 7.72
N PRO A 163 -31.16 35.90 8.90
CA PRO A 163 -32.18 36.71 9.55
C PRO A 163 -32.37 38.06 8.82
N CYS A 164 -33.63 38.47 8.63
CA CYS A 164 -33.93 39.79 8.07
C CYS A 164 -33.47 40.91 9.00
N SER A 165 -32.70 41.86 8.50
CA SER A 165 -32.20 43.02 9.27
C SER A 165 -33.32 43.86 9.90
N PHE A 166 -34.48 43.95 9.23
CA PHE A 166 -35.65 44.72 9.65
C PHE A 166 -36.54 43.97 10.66
N CYS A 167 -37.19 42.88 10.25
CA CYS A 167 -38.18 42.19 11.08
C CYS A 167 -37.65 40.96 11.85
N LYS A 168 -36.35 40.68 11.73
CA LYS A 168 -35.63 39.57 12.40
C LYS A 168 -36.14 38.16 12.09
N SER A 169 -37.03 37.99 11.11
CA SER A 169 -37.44 36.65 10.68
C SER A 169 -36.32 35.94 9.94
N SER A 170 -36.09 34.66 10.27
CA SER A 170 -35.18 33.79 9.52
C SER A 170 -35.73 33.52 8.12
N ILE A 171 -35.00 33.97 7.09
CA ILE A 171 -35.36 33.79 5.68
C ILE A 171 -34.49 32.69 5.08
N PHE A 172 -35.12 31.67 4.53
CA PHE A 172 -34.43 30.63 3.77
C PHE A 172 -34.17 31.09 2.34
N LEU A 173 -32.90 31.05 1.92
CA LEU A 173 -32.51 31.47 0.58
C LEU A 173 -32.95 30.44 -0.48
N PRO A 174 -33.57 30.84 -1.61
CA PRO A 174 -33.89 29.92 -2.70
C PRO A 174 -32.64 29.29 -3.32
N ASP A 175 -32.76 28.05 -3.82
CA ASP A 175 -31.62 27.29 -4.37
C ASP A 175 -30.88 28.00 -5.50
N GLY A 176 -31.62 28.65 -6.40
CA GLY A 176 -31.02 29.38 -7.52
C GLY A 176 -30.15 30.56 -7.05
N LEU A 177 -30.56 31.25 -5.99
CA LEU A 177 -29.79 32.35 -5.41
C LEU A 177 -28.57 31.82 -4.65
N TRP A 178 -28.77 30.76 -3.86
CA TRP A 178 -27.71 30.10 -3.12
C TRP A 178 -26.58 29.63 -4.03
N LYS A 179 -26.90 28.91 -5.12
CA LYS A 179 -25.91 28.41 -6.08
C LYS A 179 -25.15 29.52 -6.83
N ARG A 180 -25.72 30.71 -6.95
CA ARG A 180 -25.04 31.88 -7.55
C ARG A 180 -24.03 32.50 -6.59
N LEU A 181 -24.38 32.55 -5.30
CA LEU A 181 -23.50 33.07 -4.25
C LEU A 181 -22.43 32.06 -3.82
N HIS A 182 -22.76 30.78 -3.89
CA HIS A 182 -21.94 29.63 -3.50
C HIS A 182 -21.82 28.66 -4.68
N PRO A 183 -20.97 28.95 -5.67
CA PRO A 183 -20.75 28.05 -6.80
C PRO A 183 -20.33 26.67 -6.29
N VAL A 184 -21.04 25.64 -6.73
CA VAL A 184 -20.72 24.25 -6.38
C VAL A 184 -19.36 23.92 -6.98
N ARG A 185 -18.44 23.43 -6.16
CA ARG A 185 -17.14 22.95 -6.63
C ARG A 185 -17.37 21.79 -7.59
N THR A 186 -16.82 21.90 -8.79
CA THR A 186 -16.77 20.77 -9.71
C THR A 186 -15.67 19.82 -9.27
N MET A 187 -15.90 18.51 -9.40
CA MET A 187 -14.82 17.53 -9.17
C MET A 187 -13.78 17.70 -10.27
N VAL A 188 -12.52 17.84 -9.87
CA VAL A 188 -11.38 17.92 -10.76
C VAL A 188 -10.55 16.64 -10.62
N CYS A 189 -10.10 16.08 -11.74
CA CYS A 189 -9.16 14.97 -11.73
C CYS A 189 -7.77 15.46 -11.26
N TRP A 190 -7.14 14.71 -10.37
CA TRP A 190 -5.81 14.99 -9.88
C TRP A 190 -5.05 13.69 -9.65
N THR A 191 -3.73 13.76 -9.74
CA THR A 191 -2.85 12.58 -9.72
C THR A 191 -1.68 12.83 -8.77
N ILE A 192 -1.30 11.82 -8.00
CA ILE A 192 -0.07 11.84 -7.18
C ILE A 192 0.97 10.99 -7.89
N THR A 193 2.19 11.50 -7.96
CA THR A 193 3.37 10.71 -8.36
C THR A 193 4.13 10.27 -7.12
N PHE A 194 4.74 9.09 -7.23
CA PHE A 194 5.50 8.48 -6.17
C PHE A 194 6.94 8.18 -6.63
N SER A 195 7.91 8.29 -5.72
CA SER A 195 9.29 7.85 -5.94
C SER A 195 9.48 6.41 -5.54
N GLY A 196 10.15 5.63 -6.39
CA GLY A 196 10.55 4.25 -6.07
C GLY A 196 9.42 3.24 -6.16
N GLU A 197 9.66 2.04 -5.64
CA GLU A 197 8.62 1.01 -5.51
C GLU A 197 7.74 1.37 -4.31
N LEU A 198 6.43 1.43 -4.53
CA LEU A 198 5.43 1.63 -3.48
C LEU A 198 5.34 0.37 -2.63
N VAL A 199 6.32 0.15 -1.76
CA VAL A 199 6.25 -0.95 -0.80
C VAL A 199 5.62 -0.41 0.47
N SER A 200 4.32 -0.65 0.66
CA SER A 200 3.65 -0.26 1.89
C SER A 200 4.26 -0.96 3.09
N THR A 201 4.14 -0.32 4.25
CA THR A 201 4.62 -0.90 5.51
C THR A 201 3.94 -2.24 5.80
N GLU A 202 2.67 -2.38 5.41
CA GLU A 202 1.92 -3.64 5.49
C GLU A 202 2.45 -4.70 4.51
N THR A 203 2.80 -4.32 3.28
CA THR A 203 3.43 -5.23 2.32
C THR A 203 4.81 -5.68 2.79
N LEU A 204 5.62 -4.78 3.35
CA LEU A 204 6.88 -5.13 3.99
C LEU A 204 6.68 -6.08 5.17
N ALA A 205 5.69 -5.83 6.02
CA ALA A 205 5.36 -6.71 7.15
C ALA A 205 4.86 -8.09 6.69
N LYS A 206 4.03 -8.15 5.65
CA LYS A 206 3.59 -9.41 5.04
C LYS A 206 4.75 -10.18 4.43
N ARG A 207 5.62 -9.52 3.66
CA ARG A 207 6.84 -10.13 3.09
C ARG A 207 7.75 -10.65 4.22
N ALA A 208 8.01 -9.85 5.24
CA ALA A 208 8.80 -10.26 6.41
C ALA A 208 8.18 -11.45 7.16
N LYS A 209 6.85 -11.48 7.32
CA LYS A 209 6.14 -12.60 7.94
C LYS A 209 6.22 -13.86 7.08
N THR A 210 5.98 -13.76 5.78
CA THR A 210 6.10 -14.90 4.85
C THR A 210 7.54 -15.41 4.77
N GLU A 211 8.54 -14.52 4.79
CA GLU A 211 9.95 -14.88 4.87
C GLU A 211 10.28 -15.59 6.18
N ALA A 212 9.82 -15.08 7.32
CA ALA A 212 10.00 -15.71 8.63
C ALA A 212 9.35 -17.10 8.69
N GLU A 213 8.11 -17.26 8.21
CA GLU A 213 7.42 -18.56 8.11
C GLU A 213 8.17 -19.52 7.18
N SER A 214 8.73 -19.02 6.07
CA SER A 214 9.52 -19.84 5.15
C SER A 214 10.84 -20.31 5.78
N GLN A 215 11.50 -19.44 6.56
CA GLN A 215 12.73 -19.74 7.29
C GLN A 215 12.47 -20.75 8.41
N GLU A 216 11.37 -20.61 9.15
CA GLU A 216 10.98 -21.58 10.18
C GLU A 216 10.70 -22.96 9.58
N ARG A 217 9.99 -23.02 8.44
CA ARG A 217 9.77 -24.28 7.70
C ARG A 217 11.09 -24.89 7.22
N GLN A 218 12.03 -24.08 6.76
CA GLN A 218 13.34 -24.56 6.34
C GLN A 218 14.12 -25.12 7.52
N GLN A 219 14.21 -24.39 8.64
CA GLN A 219 14.89 -24.85 9.85
C GLN A 219 14.29 -26.14 10.40
N ARG A 220 12.96 -26.29 10.33
CA ARG A 220 12.31 -27.53 10.74
C ARG A 220 12.73 -28.72 9.87
N ARG A 221 12.74 -28.54 8.54
CA ARG A 221 13.23 -29.59 7.62
C ARG A 221 14.69 -29.93 7.86
N ASP A 222 15.53 -28.92 8.09
CA ASP A 222 16.96 -29.13 8.34
C ASP A 222 17.18 -29.90 9.66
N ARG A 223 16.38 -29.64 10.69
CA ARG A 223 16.40 -30.42 11.96
C ARG A 223 15.92 -31.85 11.76
N GLU A 224 14.81 -32.04 11.05
CA GLU A 224 14.28 -33.38 10.75
C GLU A 224 15.31 -34.20 9.94
N TYR A 225 16.03 -33.57 9.00
CA TYR A 225 17.10 -34.20 8.25
C TYR A 225 18.31 -34.56 9.12
N ALA A 226 18.76 -33.64 9.98
CA ALA A 226 19.87 -33.88 10.90
C ALA A 226 19.55 -34.98 11.93
N GLU A 227 18.31 -35.06 12.42
CA GLU A 227 17.85 -36.13 13.30
C GLU A 227 17.83 -37.49 12.59
N ALA A 228 17.40 -37.53 11.33
CA ALA A 228 17.41 -38.74 10.52
C ALA A 228 18.84 -39.25 10.26
N GLU A 229 19.77 -38.36 9.88
CA GLU A 229 21.18 -38.70 9.67
C GLU A 229 21.84 -39.23 10.97
N ALA A 230 21.52 -38.63 12.12
CA ALA A 230 22.01 -39.10 13.42
C ALA A 230 21.45 -40.48 13.81
N LEU A 231 20.24 -40.83 13.39
CA LEU A 231 19.67 -42.17 13.59
C LEU A 231 20.34 -43.21 12.68
N GLU A 232 20.58 -42.88 11.41
CA GLU A 232 21.32 -43.74 10.48
C GLU A 232 22.77 -43.99 10.95
N GLU A 233 23.44 -42.97 11.49
CA GLU A 233 24.78 -43.12 12.07
C GLU A 233 24.77 -44.05 13.30
N LYS A 234 23.72 -43.98 14.14
CA LYS A 234 23.56 -44.90 15.28
C LYS A 234 23.28 -46.33 14.82
N GLU A 235 22.44 -46.53 13.80
CA GLU A 235 22.13 -47.86 13.27
C GLU A 235 23.36 -48.51 12.63
N THR A 236 24.10 -47.76 11.80
CA THR A 236 25.34 -48.24 11.18
C THR A 236 26.40 -48.60 12.21
N LYS A 237 26.62 -47.77 13.25
CA LYS A 237 27.52 -48.11 14.37
C LYS A 237 27.08 -49.37 15.12
N SER A 238 25.78 -49.54 15.35
CA SER A 238 25.22 -50.75 16.00
C SER A 238 25.44 -52.01 15.15
N ARG A 239 25.18 -51.95 13.84
CA ARG A 239 25.41 -53.07 12.91
C ARG A 239 26.88 -53.44 12.79
N VAL A 240 27.78 -52.45 12.70
CA VAL A 240 29.23 -52.69 12.70
C VAL A 240 29.68 -53.32 14.04
N GLY A 241 29.17 -52.82 15.16
CA GLY A 241 29.43 -53.42 16.48
C GLY A 241 28.99 -54.88 16.58
N ALA A 242 27.77 -55.19 16.10
CA ALA A 242 27.25 -56.55 16.08
C ALA A 242 28.07 -57.48 15.16
N LEU A 243 28.51 -57.01 13.99
CA LEU A 243 29.38 -57.77 13.09
C LEU A 243 30.76 -58.05 13.70
N LEU A 244 31.36 -57.08 14.39
CA LEU A 244 32.64 -57.25 15.08
C LEU A 244 32.54 -58.26 16.23
N VAL A 245 31.46 -58.19 17.04
CA VAL A 245 31.21 -59.17 18.11
C VAL A 245 30.97 -60.56 17.52
N GLY A 246 30.18 -60.67 16.45
CA GLY A 246 29.95 -61.93 15.74
C GLY A 246 31.23 -62.56 15.18
N ALA A 247 32.10 -61.74 14.56
CA ALA A 247 33.40 -62.19 14.06
C ALA A 247 34.31 -62.68 15.18
N LEU A 248 34.39 -61.95 16.31
CA LEU A 248 35.17 -62.37 17.47
C LEU A 248 34.68 -63.72 18.04
N LEU A 249 33.37 -63.90 18.18
CA LEU A 249 32.79 -65.16 18.63
C LEU A 249 33.09 -66.30 17.66
N PHE A 250 33.00 -66.05 16.35
CA PHE A 250 33.36 -67.02 15.32
C PHE A 250 34.83 -67.46 15.45
N PHE A 251 35.77 -66.53 15.60
CA PHE A 251 37.19 -66.86 15.80
C PHE A 251 37.45 -67.64 17.09
N VAL A 252 36.74 -67.33 18.18
CA VAL A 252 36.86 -68.10 19.44
C VAL A 252 36.36 -69.54 19.26
N VAL A 253 35.16 -69.72 18.70
CA VAL A 253 34.57 -71.05 18.48
C VAL A 253 35.38 -71.87 17.48
N PHE A 254 35.77 -71.26 16.36
CA PHE A 254 36.57 -71.91 15.33
C PHE A 254 37.99 -72.23 15.83
N GLY A 255 38.60 -71.33 16.62
CA GLY A 255 39.88 -71.57 17.27
C GLY A 255 39.84 -72.74 18.25
N VAL A 256 38.79 -72.86 19.07
CA VAL A 256 38.56 -74.03 19.92
C VAL A 256 38.38 -75.29 19.09
N PHE A 257 37.59 -75.24 18.02
CA PHE A 257 37.36 -76.39 17.13
C PHE A 257 38.65 -76.88 16.45
N LEU A 258 39.44 -75.97 15.87
CA LEU A 258 40.73 -76.30 15.28
C LEU A 258 41.71 -76.83 16.33
N TRP A 259 41.73 -76.27 17.54
CA TRP A 259 42.56 -76.79 18.62
C TRP A 259 42.16 -78.22 19.01
N THR A 260 40.86 -78.54 19.02
CA THR A 260 40.39 -79.93 19.25
C THR A 260 40.72 -80.88 18.08
N MET A 261 40.69 -80.42 16.83
CA MET A 261 41.06 -81.26 15.68
C MET A 261 42.57 -81.47 15.55
N ASN A 262 43.40 -80.52 15.97
CA ASN A 262 44.87 -80.64 15.95
C ASN A 262 45.44 -81.52 17.09
N LEU A 263 44.57 -82.11 17.93
CA LEU A 263 44.95 -83.14 18.91
C LEU A 263 44.87 -84.57 18.35
N SER A 264 44.64 -84.72 17.03
CA SER A 264 44.89 -85.97 16.32
C SER A 264 46.40 -86.08 16.04
N PRO A 265 47.14 -87.00 16.67
CA PRO A 265 48.54 -87.25 16.31
C PRO A 265 48.57 -87.75 14.87
N PHE A 266 49.09 -86.93 13.98
CA PHE A 266 49.31 -87.28 12.59
C PHE A 266 50.62 -88.09 12.53
N ASP A 267 50.51 -89.42 12.66
CA ASP A 267 51.55 -90.35 12.21
C ASP A 267 51.58 -90.29 10.67
N GLY A 268 52.36 -89.34 10.16
CA GLY A 268 52.67 -89.23 8.75
C GLY A 268 53.93 -90.01 8.43
N ASP A 269 53.77 -91.20 7.85
CA ASP A 269 54.83 -91.92 7.17
C ASP A 269 55.39 -91.07 6.02
N LEU A 270 56.70 -90.84 6.08
CA LEU A 270 57.52 -90.25 5.02
C LEU A 270 57.64 -91.26 3.87
N GLU A 271 56.78 -91.16 2.87
CA GLU A 271 57.01 -91.82 1.59
C GLU A 271 57.78 -90.87 0.65
N GLU A 272 59.09 -91.11 0.62
CA GLU A 272 60.09 -90.58 -0.29
C GLU A 272 59.67 -90.88 -1.74
N ARG A 273 59.40 -89.84 -2.53
CA ARG A 273 59.13 -89.98 -3.97
C ARG A 273 60.15 -89.17 -4.76
N ASP A 274 61.19 -89.89 -5.14
CA ASP A 274 62.18 -89.50 -6.13
C ASP A 274 61.56 -89.29 -7.53
N ASP A 275 62.21 -88.37 -8.24
CA ASP A 275 62.36 -88.30 -9.70
C ASP A 275 61.14 -88.02 -10.60
N VAL A 276 61.23 -86.98 -11.44
CA VAL A 276 61.75 -87.07 -12.82
C VAL A 276 61.60 -85.72 -13.54
N ARG A 277 62.72 -85.30 -14.13
CA ARG A 277 62.98 -84.32 -15.20
C ARG A 277 61.84 -84.07 -16.22
N GLY A 278 61.83 -82.85 -16.78
CA GLY A 278 61.61 -82.71 -18.24
C GLY A 278 60.99 -81.41 -18.74
N LEU A 279 61.88 -80.52 -19.21
CA LEU A 279 61.71 -79.46 -20.22
C LEU A 279 60.93 -78.19 -19.86
#